data_AF-A0A507BWU5-F1
#
_entry.id   AF-A0A507BWU5-F1
#
_cell.length_a   1.000
_cell.length_b   1.000
_cell.length_c   1.000
_cell.angle_alpha   90.00
_cell.angle_beta   90.00
_cell.angle_gamma   90.00
#
_symmetry.space_group_name_H-M   'P 1'
#
loop_
_entity.id
_entity.type
_entity.pdbx_description
1 polymer ?
#
loop_
_entity_poly.entity_id
_entity_poly.type
_entity_poly.pdbx_seq_one_letter_code
_entity_poly.pdbx_strand_id
1 'polypeptide(L)'
;MSPSWLNTYIDGSLIYQDKNPNWAKIDNVVLGDSSGFGYQTLGPNMDISTQLTYLQNDPNAVVLDYCWSNGYGYVKKGFNPGIAGDVSQKSGFTSFIKIAACSPTVFLPLNQVPPPPPPPPPAPPAVPFVTWNGSQFMCNGSPFVPVGFNAYWMAFTEQYGYPPHAQVDEMFYVAQQMQATVIRCLSLGWSSNYSNALINSDLTINNNAWPAIDYIFYKANQTGIKLIADLTQEFTYVPGDVTAFTNYYGLSAPDFFYNSTVIAAFQNYVATWLNHTNQYTGVQIKNDPALFAIELGNELGNLRSNVNANTIPPQSWLQSMVTFIKSIDANHLILDSSDECLGSGTSNDFAVSGFDIFQGHFYWEDYHRLNSGASGAAAKGKPYIIGEYSSQFGQDWFNTIEATPNVKGTIFWDMYPHQNGTAGGAEVPHNDGYTIYYDSNWSSQLLLLTNHMRRMRGLPQVSSVPGLIW
;
A
#
# COMPACT_ATOMS: atom_id res chain seq x y z
N MET A 1 -6.53 22.80 29.24
CA MET A 1 -6.41 22.04 27.98
C MET A 1 -5.22 21.13 28.12
N SER A 2 -5.35 19.84 27.77
CA SER A 2 -4.22 18.91 27.77
C SER A 2 -3.16 19.38 26.76
N PRO A 3 -1.86 19.34 27.08
CA PRO A 3 -0.83 19.73 26.13
C PRO A 3 -0.91 18.90 24.83
N SER A 4 -0.75 19.55 23.68
CA SER A 4 -0.82 18.91 22.35
C SER A 4 0.28 17.86 22.10
N TRP A 5 1.33 17.86 22.94
CA TRP A 5 2.44 16.90 22.88
C TRP A 5 2.20 15.64 23.72
N LEU A 6 1.13 15.56 24.53
CA LEU A 6 0.77 14.30 25.16
C LEU A 6 0.40 13.27 24.09
N ASN A 7 0.74 11.99 24.33
CA ASN A 7 0.60 10.88 23.39
C ASN A 7 1.52 10.96 22.16
N THR A 8 2.65 11.67 22.27
CA THR A 8 3.73 11.62 21.27
C THR A 8 4.84 10.68 21.72
N TYR A 9 5.70 10.25 20.80
CA TYR A 9 6.82 9.35 21.07
C TYR A 9 8.15 10.11 21.06
N ILE A 10 9.04 9.77 21.99
CA ILE A 10 10.45 10.17 21.98
C ILE A 10 11.29 8.90 22.13
N ASP A 11 12.26 8.70 21.23
CA ASP A 11 13.17 7.54 21.27
C ASP A 11 12.44 6.19 21.39
N GLY A 12 11.33 6.06 20.64
CA GLY A 12 10.46 4.87 20.63
C GLY A 12 9.56 4.69 21.86
N SER A 13 9.59 5.60 22.84
CA SER A 13 8.81 5.51 24.08
C SER A 13 7.70 6.58 24.13
N LEU A 14 6.51 6.18 24.59
CA LEU A 14 5.32 7.04 24.63
C LEU A 14 5.38 8.01 25.81
N ILE A 15 5.08 9.29 25.55
CA ILE A 15 4.77 10.27 26.59
C ILE A 15 3.28 10.20 26.93
N TYR A 16 2.96 10.01 28.19
CA TYR A 16 1.57 9.97 28.64
C TYR A 16 1.38 10.73 29.96
N GLN A 17 0.13 11.07 30.25
CA GLN A 17 -0.24 11.80 31.45
C GLN A 17 0.09 10.95 32.70
N ASP A 18 0.82 11.52 33.66
CA ASP A 18 1.00 10.88 34.97
C ASP A 18 -0.30 10.95 35.78
N LYS A 19 -0.41 10.10 36.82
CA LYS A 19 -1.52 10.17 37.79
C LYS A 19 -1.63 11.56 38.44
N ASN A 20 -0.51 12.26 38.62
CA ASN A 20 -0.50 13.67 38.96
C ASN A 20 -0.70 14.52 37.69
N PRO A 21 -1.80 15.28 37.56
CA PRO A 21 -2.13 16.02 36.34
C PRO A 21 -1.12 17.13 35.99
N ASN A 22 -0.24 17.50 36.91
CA ASN A 22 0.81 18.48 36.68
C ASN A 22 2.04 17.91 35.95
N TRP A 23 2.11 16.58 35.80
CA TRP A 23 3.25 15.88 35.24
C TRP A 23 2.81 14.96 34.11
N ALA A 24 3.62 14.90 33.06
CA ALA A 24 3.61 13.80 32.12
C ALA A 24 4.79 12.87 32.44
N LYS A 25 4.80 11.67 31.88
CA LYS A 25 5.94 10.76 32.02
C LYS A 25 6.24 9.97 30.76
N ILE A 26 7.48 9.53 30.68
CA ILE A 26 8.02 8.63 29.67
C ILE A 26 8.90 7.60 30.37
N ASP A 27 8.60 6.32 30.16
CA ASP A 27 9.30 5.22 30.82
C ASP A 27 10.50 4.75 30.00
N ASN A 28 11.52 4.26 30.70
CA ASN A 28 12.79 3.77 30.16
C ASN A 28 13.56 4.77 29.29
N VAL A 29 13.36 6.06 29.54
CA VAL A 29 14.06 7.17 28.88
C VAL A 29 14.55 8.13 29.96
N VAL A 30 15.71 8.75 29.72
CA VAL A 30 16.16 9.96 30.43
C VAL A 30 16.16 11.15 29.48
N LEU A 31 15.80 12.33 29.98
CA LEU A 31 15.75 13.56 29.20
C LEU A 31 16.65 14.61 29.84
N GLY A 32 17.34 15.42 29.04
CA GLY A 32 18.22 16.48 29.56
C GLY A 32 19.51 15.92 30.17
N ASP A 33 20.04 14.80 29.64
CA ASP A 33 21.25 14.18 30.17
C ASP A 33 22.55 14.86 29.75
N SER A 34 22.49 15.85 28.84
CA SER A 34 23.63 16.70 28.57
C SER A 34 23.98 17.59 29.77
N SER A 35 25.28 17.86 29.94
CA SER A 35 25.85 18.54 31.12
C SER A 35 25.30 19.95 31.38
N GLY A 36 24.59 20.53 30.41
CA GLY A 36 23.97 21.85 30.51
C GLY A 36 22.67 21.91 31.30
N PHE A 37 21.95 20.78 31.48
CA PHE A 37 20.58 20.80 32.01
C PHE A 37 20.41 20.27 33.45
N GLY A 38 21.26 19.35 33.92
CA GLY A 38 21.19 18.85 35.29
C GLY A 38 21.58 19.91 36.32
N TYR A 39 20.81 20.04 37.41
CA TYR A 39 21.16 21.00 38.47
C TYR A 39 20.90 20.54 39.90
N GLN A 40 20.13 19.46 40.10
CA GLN A 40 19.89 18.92 41.44
C GLN A 40 19.74 17.39 41.40
N THR A 41 20.15 16.72 42.48
CA THR A 41 19.88 15.30 42.70
C THR A 41 19.09 15.15 44.00
N LEU A 42 17.99 14.42 43.94
CA LEU A 42 17.14 14.06 45.07
C LEU A 42 17.51 12.65 45.51
N GLY A 43 17.80 12.48 46.80
CA GLY A 43 18.20 11.21 47.37
C GLY A 43 17.02 10.23 47.53
N PRO A 44 17.31 8.96 47.83
CA PRO A 44 16.35 7.86 47.81
C PRO A 44 15.41 7.82 49.02
N ASN A 45 15.62 8.72 49.99
CA ASN A 45 14.79 8.83 51.20
C ASN A 45 13.41 9.45 50.93
N MET A 46 13.15 9.89 49.70
CA MET A 46 11.86 10.40 49.24
C MET A 46 11.32 9.46 48.17
N ASP A 47 10.08 8.98 48.34
CA ASP A 47 9.39 8.28 47.28
C ASP A 47 9.10 9.19 46.08
N ILE A 48 8.76 8.60 44.94
CA ILE A 48 8.51 9.37 43.71
C ILE A 48 7.42 10.44 43.90
N SER A 49 6.35 10.15 44.64
CA SER A 49 5.27 11.11 44.89
C SER A 49 5.77 12.33 45.66
N THR A 50 6.62 12.12 46.68
CA THR A 50 7.24 13.18 47.48
C THR A 50 8.19 14.03 46.64
N GLN A 51 8.99 13.40 45.77
CA GLN A 51 9.90 14.12 44.87
C GLN A 51 9.14 15.01 43.87
N LEU A 52 8.06 14.49 43.27
CA LEU A 52 7.22 15.27 42.35
C LEU A 52 6.51 16.42 43.06
N THR A 53 6.01 16.21 44.28
CA THR A 53 5.42 17.27 45.11
C THR A 53 6.44 18.34 45.48
N TYR A 54 7.65 17.95 45.86
CA TYR A 54 8.75 18.87 46.16
C TYR A 54 9.07 19.78 44.97
N LEU A 55 9.14 19.21 43.76
CA LEU A 55 9.46 19.94 42.53
C LEU A 55 8.29 20.73 41.94
N GLN A 56 7.05 20.53 42.43
CA GLN A 56 5.87 21.23 41.93
C GLN A 56 6.03 22.75 41.99
N ASN A 57 6.70 23.26 43.02
CA ASN A 57 6.91 24.69 43.25
C ASN A 57 8.32 25.18 42.86
N ASP A 58 9.20 24.30 42.39
CA ASP A 58 10.51 24.71 41.87
C ASP A 58 10.35 25.37 40.49
N PRO A 59 10.71 26.66 40.34
CA PRO A 59 10.57 27.37 39.07
C PRO A 59 11.56 26.91 38.00
N ASN A 60 12.63 26.20 38.37
CA ASN A 60 13.66 25.73 37.45
C ASN A 60 13.45 24.27 37.04
N ALA A 61 12.61 23.51 37.73
CA ALA A 61 12.41 22.09 37.44
C ALA A 61 11.55 21.88 36.20
N VAL A 62 12.11 21.23 35.19
CA VAL A 62 11.40 20.84 33.95
C VAL A 62 11.24 19.33 33.87
N VAL A 63 12.31 18.57 34.15
CA VAL A 63 12.29 17.11 34.15
C VAL A 63 12.82 16.57 35.47
N LEU A 64 12.21 15.49 35.97
CA LEU A 64 12.77 14.60 36.98
C LEU A 64 13.01 13.23 36.36
N ASP A 65 14.27 12.84 36.18
CA ASP A 65 14.62 11.46 35.82
C ASP A 65 14.69 10.61 37.08
N TYR A 66 13.72 9.74 37.30
CA TYR A 66 13.65 8.87 38.47
C TYR A 66 14.20 7.48 38.16
N CYS A 67 15.17 7.01 38.94
CA CYS A 67 15.75 5.68 38.82
C CYS A 67 15.05 4.70 39.78
N TRP A 68 14.27 3.77 39.23
CA TRP A 68 13.51 2.79 40.01
C TRP A 68 14.39 1.80 40.78
N SER A 69 15.62 1.57 40.33
CA SER A 69 16.54 0.60 40.97
C SER A 69 17.11 1.08 42.30
N ASN A 70 17.21 2.40 42.50
CA ASN A 70 17.88 2.99 43.65
C ASN A 70 17.13 4.15 44.30
N GLY A 71 16.02 4.63 43.70
CA GLY A 71 15.17 5.69 44.24
C GLY A 71 15.68 7.12 44.03
N TYR A 72 16.78 7.31 43.30
CA TYR A 72 17.33 8.64 43.04
C TYR A 72 16.55 9.38 41.95
N GLY A 73 16.39 10.67 42.15
CA GLY A 73 15.82 11.59 41.17
C GLY A 73 16.87 12.58 40.67
N TYR A 74 17.00 12.73 39.35
CA TYR A 74 17.91 13.70 38.73
C TYR A 74 17.08 14.81 38.08
N VAL A 75 17.23 16.02 38.61
CA VAL A 75 16.40 17.17 38.22
C VAL A 75 17.08 17.98 37.13
N LYS A 76 16.33 18.28 36.08
CA LYS A 76 16.80 18.99 34.89
C LYS A 76 16.00 20.27 34.68
N LYS A 77 16.69 21.32 34.23
CA LYS A 77 16.07 22.63 33.89
C LYS A 77 15.59 22.74 32.44
N GLY A 78 15.69 21.67 31.67
CA GLY A 78 15.28 21.60 30.27
C GLY A 78 15.80 20.32 29.61
N PHE A 79 15.45 20.14 28.35
CA PHE A 79 15.99 19.13 27.45
C PHE A 79 15.83 19.61 25.99
N ASN A 80 16.63 19.08 25.08
CA ASN A 80 16.60 19.34 23.66
C ASN A 80 16.78 18.02 22.87
N PRO A 81 15.70 17.47 22.30
CA PRO A 81 15.75 16.22 21.53
C PRO A 81 16.64 16.26 20.28
N GLY A 82 17.00 17.46 19.79
CA GLY A 82 17.91 17.62 18.65
C GLY A 82 19.40 17.51 19.01
N ILE A 83 19.75 17.44 20.31
CA ILE A 83 21.13 17.25 20.76
C ILE A 83 21.38 15.75 21.01
N ALA A 84 22.35 15.20 20.30
CA ALA A 84 22.76 13.80 20.47
C ALA A 84 23.16 13.51 21.93
N GLY A 85 22.54 12.49 22.54
CA GLY A 85 22.80 12.08 23.92
C GLY A 85 22.04 12.86 24.98
N ASP A 86 21.25 13.87 24.62
CA ASP A 86 20.38 14.58 25.58
C ASP A 86 19.08 13.81 25.86
N VAL A 87 18.73 12.89 24.96
CA VAL A 87 17.67 11.89 25.11
C VAL A 87 18.31 10.53 24.89
N SER A 88 18.06 9.59 25.80
CA SER A 88 18.54 8.21 25.62
C SER A 88 17.66 7.18 26.33
N GLN A 89 17.46 6.03 25.68
CA GLN A 89 16.87 4.86 26.33
C GLN A 89 17.72 4.40 27.51
N LYS A 90 17.10 4.30 28.67
CA LYS A 90 17.73 3.86 29.92
C LYS A 90 16.75 3.05 30.74
N SER A 91 16.89 1.73 30.66
CA SER A 91 16.02 0.80 31.39
C SER A 91 16.04 1.08 32.90
N GLY A 92 14.86 1.03 33.53
CA GLY A 92 14.72 1.29 34.96
C GLY A 92 14.70 2.77 35.34
N PHE A 93 14.62 3.68 34.37
CA PHE A 93 14.34 5.10 34.59
C PHE A 93 12.92 5.46 34.12
N THR A 94 12.35 6.51 34.71
CA THR A 94 11.19 7.22 34.16
C THR A 94 11.47 8.72 34.25
N SER A 95 11.39 9.44 33.14
CA SER A 95 11.41 10.90 33.14
C SER A 95 10.00 11.43 33.38
N PHE A 96 9.84 12.28 34.39
CA PHE A 96 8.62 13.03 34.65
C PHE A 96 8.80 14.46 34.15
N ILE A 97 7.92 14.91 33.26
CA ILE A 97 7.96 16.21 32.59
C ILE A 97 6.93 17.14 33.24
N LYS A 98 7.36 18.28 33.75
CA LYS A 98 6.47 19.26 34.38
C LYS A 98 5.68 20.02 33.30
N ILE A 99 4.38 19.75 33.20
CA ILE A 99 3.53 20.28 32.13
C ILE A 99 3.54 21.82 32.08
N ALA A 100 3.48 22.47 33.23
CA ALA A 100 3.49 23.93 33.32
C ALA A 100 4.81 24.58 32.86
N ALA A 101 5.90 23.82 32.79
CA ALA A 101 7.21 24.33 32.37
C ALA A 101 7.47 24.16 30.86
N CYS A 102 6.65 23.39 30.15
CA CYS A 102 6.79 23.12 28.72
C CYS A 102 5.80 23.98 27.90
N SER A 103 6.25 25.16 27.46
CA SER A 103 5.57 25.98 26.44
C SER A 103 5.58 25.28 25.07
N PRO A 104 4.61 25.52 24.16
CA PRO A 104 4.54 24.90 22.81
C PRO A 104 5.76 25.05 21.90
N THR A 105 6.83 25.73 22.33
CA THR A 105 8.08 25.92 21.58
C THR A 105 9.17 24.86 21.83
N VAL A 106 8.95 23.85 22.69
CA VAL A 106 9.97 22.82 23.00
C VAL A 106 9.93 21.61 22.05
N PHE A 107 8.89 21.48 21.20
CA PHE A 107 8.71 20.34 20.31
C PHE A 107 8.52 20.75 18.85
N LEU A 108 9.56 21.23 18.17
CA LEU A 108 9.59 21.24 16.70
C LEU A 108 11.04 21.10 16.17
N PRO A 109 11.29 20.31 15.11
CA PRO A 109 10.46 19.26 14.50
C PRO A 109 11.05 17.86 14.76
N LEU A 110 10.26 16.99 15.39
CA LEU A 110 10.56 15.56 15.45
C LEU A 110 10.10 14.92 14.14
N ASN A 111 11.04 14.32 13.42
CA ASN A 111 10.75 13.30 12.41
C ASN A 111 9.85 12.25 13.07
N GLN A 112 8.63 12.12 12.54
CA GLN A 112 7.66 11.14 12.99
C GLN A 112 8.17 9.75 12.61
N VAL A 113 8.83 9.07 13.54
CA VAL A 113 8.99 7.61 13.45
C VAL A 113 7.65 7.00 13.87
N PRO A 114 7.01 6.17 13.02
CA PRO A 114 5.73 5.56 13.35
C PRO A 114 5.86 4.61 14.56
N PRO A 115 4.78 4.45 15.35
CA PRO A 115 4.80 3.58 16.53
C PRO A 115 5.03 2.11 16.16
N PRO A 116 5.54 1.27 17.07
CA PRO A 116 5.55 -0.18 16.87
C PRO A 116 4.11 -0.70 16.73
N PRO A 117 3.87 -1.74 15.91
CA PRO A 117 2.54 -2.22 15.63
C PRO A 117 1.86 -2.71 16.92
N PRO A 118 0.55 -2.48 17.10
CA PRO A 118 -0.21 -3.13 18.17
C PRO A 118 -0.08 -4.67 18.07
N PRO A 119 -0.41 -5.43 19.14
CA PRO A 119 -0.59 -6.87 18.99
C PRO A 119 -1.49 -7.13 17.78
N PRO A 120 -1.21 -8.14 16.94
CA PRO A 120 -2.00 -8.38 15.75
C PRO A 120 -3.47 -8.44 16.17
N PRO A 121 -4.37 -7.73 15.46
CA PRO A 121 -5.80 -7.88 15.67
C PRO A 121 -6.15 -9.37 15.68
N PRO A 122 -7.27 -9.78 16.31
CA PRO A 122 -7.81 -11.10 16.05
C PRO A 122 -7.79 -11.33 14.54
N ALA A 123 -7.19 -12.44 14.11
CA ALA A 123 -7.06 -12.75 12.69
C ALA A 123 -8.39 -12.42 12.01
N PRO A 124 -8.40 -11.61 10.92
CA PRO A 124 -9.61 -11.35 10.16
C PRO A 124 -10.32 -12.70 9.92
N PRO A 125 -11.67 -12.77 9.97
CA PRO A 125 -12.37 -13.99 9.56
C PRO A 125 -11.76 -14.41 8.22
N ALA A 126 -11.23 -15.64 8.13
CA ALA A 126 -10.42 -16.06 7.00
C ALA A 126 -11.13 -15.69 5.69
N VAL A 127 -10.69 -14.59 5.06
CA VAL A 127 -11.23 -14.21 3.76
C VAL A 127 -10.79 -15.36 2.86
N PRO A 128 -11.66 -16.05 2.13
CA PRO A 128 -11.20 -17.18 1.35
C PRO A 128 -10.46 -16.69 0.10
N PHE A 129 -9.48 -17.48 -0.36
CA PHE A 129 -8.86 -17.26 -1.65
C PHE A 129 -9.90 -17.34 -2.77
N VAL A 130 -9.73 -16.50 -3.78
CA VAL A 130 -10.52 -16.57 -5.00
C VAL A 130 -9.95 -17.67 -5.88
N THR A 131 -10.81 -18.49 -6.46
CA THR A 131 -10.42 -19.61 -7.33
C THR A 131 -11.20 -19.59 -8.62
N TRP A 132 -10.66 -20.23 -9.67
CA TRP A 132 -11.38 -20.47 -10.92
C TRP A 132 -11.90 -21.91 -10.96
N ASN A 133 -13.20 -22.09 -11.18
CA ASN A 133 -13.81 -23.43 -11.22
C ASN A 133 -14.00 -24.00 -12.64
N GLY A 134 -13.44 -23.35 -13.66
CA GLY A 134 -13.67 -23.68 -15.07
C GLY A 134 -14.76 -22.85 -15.76
N SER A 135 -15.54 -22.04 -15.02
CA SER A 135 -16.65 -21.27 -15.59
C SER A 135 -16.80 -19.86 -15.01
N GLN A 136 -16.53 -19.68 -13.72
CA GLN A 136 -16.58 -18.40 -13.03
C GLN A 136 -15.56 -18.39 -11.87
N PHE A 137 -15.21 -17.19 -11.41
CA PHE A 137 -14.46 -17.09 -10.16
C PHE A 137 -15.36 -17.41 -8.97
N MET A 138 -14.77 -18.01 -7.94
CA MET A 138 -15.45 -18.42 -6.72
C MET A 138 -14.70 -17.88 -5.51
N CYS A 139 -15.42 -17.33 -4.55
CA CYS A 139 -14.90 -16.90 -3.26
C CYS A 139 -15.89 -17.37 -2.19
N ASN A 140 -15.42 -18.16 -1.21
CA ASN A 140 -16.27 -18.75 -0.16
C ASN A 140 -17.46 -19.60 -0.68
N GLY A 141 -17.26 -20.33 -1.78
CA GLY A 141 -18.36 -21.09 -2.41
C GLY A 141 -19.42 -20.22 -3.10
N SER A 142 -19.26 -18.89 -3.13
CA SER A 142 -20.12 -17.97 -3.86
C SER A 142 -19.43 -17.46 -5.13
N PRO A 143 -20.18 -17.16 -6.21
CA PRO A 143 -19.61 -16.50 -7.39
C PRO A 143 -18.93 -15.18 -7.01
N PHE A 144 -17.76 -14.96 -7.58
CA PHE A 144 -16.99 -13.72 -7.48
C PHE A 144 -16.85 -13.13 -8.89
N VAL A 145 -17.02 -11.82 -9.02
CA VAL A 145 -16.87 -11.13 -10.32
C VAL A 145 -15.93 -9.95 -10.08
N PRO A 146 -14.65 -10.02 -10.52
CA PRO A 146 -13.66 -8.97 -10.30
C PRO A 146 -14.03 -7.70 -11.08
N VAL A 147 -14.75 -6.81 -10.42
CA VAL A 147 -15.02 -5.44 -10.91
C VAL A 147 -14.45 -4.39 -9.98
N GLY A 148 -13.96 -3.28 -10.54
CA GLY A 148 -13.42 -2.20 -9.72
C GLY A 148 -12.66 -1.14 -10.50
N PHE A 149 -11.58 -0.66 -9.91
CA PHE A 149 -10.76 0.41 -10.46
C PHE A 149 -9.27 0.23 -10.16
N ASN A 150 -8.46 0.92 -10.96
CA ASN A 150 -7.06 1.11 -10.72
C ASN A 150 -6.87 2.27 -9.74
N ALA A 151 -6.10 2.01 -8.68
CA ALA A 151 -5.55 3.02 -7.78
C ALA A 151 -4.06 2.73 -7.65
N TYR A 152 -3.35 3.02 -8.74
CA TYR A 152 -1.99 2.53 -8.97
C TYR A 152 -0.97 3.02 -7.93
N TRP A 153 -1.27 4.13 -7.26
CA TRP A 153 -0.40 4.88 -6.35
C TRP A 153 -0.50 4.49 -4.87
N MET A 154 -1.44 3.61 -4.46
CA MET A 154 -1.78 3.42 -3.04
C MET A 154 -0.61 3.02 -2.12
N ALA A 155 0.46 2.43 -2.65
CA ALA A 155 1.68 2.13 -1.89
C ALA A 155 2.84 3.10 -2.19
N PHE A 156 2.83 3.77 -3.33
CA PHE A 156 3.87 4.72 -3.74
C PHE A 156 3.32 5.76 -4.72
N THR A 157 3.39 7.03 -4.36
CA THR A 157 2.77 8.13 -5.11
C THR A 157 3.72 8.80 -6.09
N GLU A 158 3.16 9.61 -6.99
CA GLU A 158 3.94 10.46 -7.91
C GLU A 158 4.79 11.53 -7.21
N GLN A 159 4.58 11.75 -5.91
CA GLN A 159 5.42 12.63 -5.09
C GLN A 159 6.63 11.88 -4.52
N TYR A 160 6.89 10.65 -5.00
CA TYR A 160 7.98 9.77 -4.59
C TYR A 160 7.97 9.45 -3.09
N GLY A 161 6.78 9.25 -2.55
CA GLY A 161 6.54 8.94 -1.14
C GLY A 161 5.32 8.07 -0.94
N TYR A 162 5.00 7.79 0.32
CA TYR A 162 3.89 6.92 0.70
C TYR A 162 2.65 7.77 1.01
N PRO A 163 1.45 7.37 0.56
CA PRO A 163 0.25 8.14 0.82
C PRO A 163 -0.18 8.02 2.30
N PRO A 164 -0.85 9.04 2.86
CA PRO A 164 -1.51 8.93 4.16
C PRO A 164 -2.55 7.81 4.18
N HIS A 165 -2.68 7.13 5.32
CA HIS A 165 -3.70 6.08 5.51
C HIS A 165 -5.12 6.53 5.16
N ALA A 166 -5.47 7.80 5.42
CA ALA A 166 -6.79 8.35 5.11
C ALA A 166 -7.13 8.26 3.60
N GLN A 167 -6.14 8.43 2.72
CA GLN A 167 -6.34 8.33 1.26
C GLN A 167 -6.55 6.87 0.84
N VAL A 168 -5.81 5.94 1.46
CA VAL A 168 -6.01 4.50 1.25
C VAL A 168 -7.39 4.07 1.76
N ASP A 169 -7.78 4.51 2.95
CA ASP A 169 -9.11 4.27 3.53
C ASP A 169 -10.24 4.74 2.61
N GLU A 170 -10.07 5.90 1.96
CA GLU A 170 -11.02 6.40 0.98
C GLU A 170 -11.18 5.44 -0.21
N MET A 171 -10.10 4.92 -0.78
CA MET A 171 -10.21 3.96 -1.89
C MET A 171 -11.01 2.72 -1.50
N PHE A 172 -10.80 2.19 -0.29
CA PHE A 172 -11.61 1.07 0.18
C PHE A 172 -13.08 1.45 0.45
N TYR A 173 -13.34 2.66 0.96
CA TYR A 173 -14.69 3.18 1.11
C TYR A 173 -15.40 3.30 -0.25
N VAL A 174 -14.74 3.90 -1.24
CA VAL A 174 -15.25 4.07 -2.61
C VAL A 174 -15.58 2.71 -3.21
N ALA A 175 -14.67 1.74 -3.09
CA ALA A 175 -14.90 0.38 -3.58
C ALA A 175 -16.18 -0.24 -3.00
N GLN A 176 -16.43 -0.09 -1.68
CA GLN A 176 -17.66 -0.57 -1.06
C GLN A 176 -18.92 0.15 -1.57
N GLN A 177 -18.87 1.48 -1.71
CA GLN A 177 -20.03 2.26 -2.19
C GLN A 177 -20.38 1.96 -3.65
N MET A 178 -19.37 1.86 -4.50
CA MET A 178 -19.53 1.54 -5.93
C MET A 178 -19.80 0.06 -6.21
N GLN A 179 -19.84 -0.79 -5.17
CA GLN A 179 -20.01 -2.23 -5.31
C GLN A 179 -18.88 -2.90 -6.10
N ALA A 180 -17.68 -2.33 -6.03
CA ALA A 180 -16.45 -2.97 -6.49
C ALA A 180 -16.09 -4.16 -5.59
N THR A 181 -15.28 -5.05 -6.13
CA THR A 181 -14.77 -6.25 -5.46
C THR A 181 -13.25 -6.35 -5.51
N VAL A 182 -12.62 -5.61 -6.42
CA VAL A 182 -11.16 -5.57 -6.60
C VAL A 182 -10.67 -4.13 -6.67
N ILE A 183 -9.44 -3.90 -6.20
CA ILE A 183 -8.65 -2.72 -6.55
C ILE A 183 -7.34 -3.23 -7.16
N ARG A 184 -7.00 -2.75 -8.35
CA ARG A 184 -5.70 -3.03 -8.98
C ARG A 184 -4.72 -1.92 -8.62
N CYS A 185 -3.53 -2.29 -8.19
CA CYS A 185 -2.54 -1.35 -7.67
C CYS A 185 -1.12 -1.73 -8.11
N LEU A 186 -0.57 -0.93 -9.02
CA LEU A 186 0.77 -1.14 -9.55
C LEU A 186 1.83 -1.03 -8.44
N SER A 187 1.71 0.00 -7.59
CA SER A 187 2.68 0.24 -6.52
C SER A 187 2.70 -0.81 -5.41
N LEU A 188 1.68 -1.66 -5.33
CA LEU A 188 1.51 -2.65 -4.27
C LEU A 188 2.58 -3.75 -4.33
N GLY A 189 2.94 -4.15 -5.54
CA GLY A 189 3.96 -5.17 -5.81
C GLY A 189 5.22 -4.61 -6.46
N TRP A 190 5.30 -3.30 -6.69
CA TRP A 190 6.40 -2.72 -7.46
C TRP A 190 6.63 -1.23 -7.18
N SER A 191 7.85 -0.85 -6.84
CA SER A 191 8.35 0.52 -7.07
C SER A 191 9.87 0.52 -7.14
N SER A 192 10.45 1.33 -8.02
CA SER A 192 11.90 1.35 -8.26
C SER A 192 12.38 2.72 -8.73
N ASN A 193 13.71 2.90 -8.88
CA ASN A 193 14.34 4.09 -9.46
C ASN A 193 14.09 5.45 -8.73
N TYR A 194 13.51 5.42 -7.53
CA TYR A 194 13.26 6.60 -6.69
C TYR A 194 13.74 6.36 -5.24
N SER A 195 14.05 7.43 -4.49
CA SER A 195 14.69 7.31 -3.16
C SER A 195 13.86 6.62 -2.07
N ASN A 196 12.53 6.57 -2.23
CA ASN A 196 11.61 5.88 -1.33
C ASN A 196 10.92 4.69 -1.99
N ALA A 197 11.41 4.25 -3.15
CA ALA A 197 10.88 3.07 -3.82
C ALA A 197 11.12 1.82 -2.96
N LEU A 198 10.32 0.78 -3.20
CA LEU A 198 10.43 -0.53 -2.55
C LEU A 198 11.76 -1.21 -2.86
N ILE A 199 12.28 -1.04 -4.08
CA ILE A 199 13.58 -1.58 -4.49
C ILE A 199 14.60 -0.44 -4.59
N ASN A 200 15.70 -0.57 -3.87
CA ASN A 200 16.85 0.32 -3.96
C ASN A 200 17.65 0.06 -5.24
N SER A 201 18.49 1.04 -5.63
CA SER A 201 19.36 0.90 -6.81
C SER A 201 20.39 -0.23 -6.71
N ASP A 202 20.66 -0.74 -5.51
CA ASP A 202 21.51 -1.90 -5.24
C ASP A 202 20.73 -3.24 -5.19
N LEU A 203 19.46 -3.23 -5.61
CA LEU A 203 18.51 -4.34 -5.61
C LEU A 203 18.11 -4.86 -4.22
N THR A 204 18.47 -4.15 -3.15
CA THR A 204 17.96 -4.45 -1.81
C THR A 204 16.55 -3.88 -1.61
N ILE A 205 15.79 -4.46 -0.68
CA ILE A 205 14.47 -3.95 -0.30
C ILE A 205 14.62 -2.75 0.64
N ASN A 206 13.90 -1.68 0.33
CA ASN A 206 13.71 -0.55 1.23
C ASN A 206 12.60 -0.88 2.25
N ASN A 207 13.00 -1.19 3.48
CA ASN A 207 12.05 -1.57 4.52
C ASN A 207 11.06 -0.45 4.91
N ASN A 208 11.32 0.80 4.53
CA ASN A 208 10.39 1.91 4.78
C ASN A 208 9.13 1.86 3.90
N ALA A 209 9.13 1.06 2.82
CA ALA A 209 7.97 0.91 1.94
C ALA A 209 6.93 -0.08 2.49
N TRP A 210 7.36 -1.04 3.32
CA TRP A 210 6.48 -2.07 3.87
C TRP A 210 5.28 -1.55 4.66
N PRO A 211 5.38 -0.53 5.53
CA PRO A 211 4.22 -0.02 6.24
C PRO A 211 3.05 0.42 5.36
N ALA A 212 3.34 0.99 4.17
CA ALA A 212 2.30 1.39 3.23
C ALA A 212 1.62 0.18 2.58
N ILE A 213 2.42 -0.78 2.09
CA ILE A 213 1.93 -2.04 1.49
C ILE A 213 1.13 -2.85 2.53
N ASP A 214 1.67 -3.00 3.73
CA ASP A 214 1.06 -3.75 4.82
C ASP A 214 -0.31 -3.19 5.19
N TYR A 215 -0.44 -1.86 5.20
CA TYR A 215 -1.69 -1.20 5.52
C TYR A 215 -2.78 -1.49 4.47
N ILE A 216 -2.43 -1.51 3.18
CA ILE A 216 -3.39 -1.82 2.10
C ILE A 216 -3.92 -3.26 2.25
N PHE A 217 -3.04 -4.23 2.50
CA PHE A 217 -3.44 -5.63 2.76
C PHE A 217 -4.30 -5.75 4.03
N TYR A 218 -3.96 -5.01 5.08
CA TYR A 218 -4.78 -4.95 6.30
C TYR A 218 -6.18 -4.42 6.00
N LYS A 219 -6.31 -3.33 5.24
CA LYS A 219 -7.59 -2.76 4.84
C LYS A 219 -8.40 -3.66 3.90
N ALA A 220 -7.74 -4.33 2.98
CA ALA A 220 -8.36 -5.31 2.09
C ALA A 220 -8.98 -6.48 2.89
N ASN A 221 -8.23 -7.01 3.87
CA ASN A 221 -8.74 -8.05 4.77
C ASN A 221 -9.93 -7.58 5.62
N GLN A 222 -9.92 -6.32 6.09
CA GLN A 222 -11.05 -5.77 6.86
C GLN A 222 -12.32 -5.57 6.04
N THR A 223 -12.18 -5.24 4.76
CA THR A 223 -13.31 -4.83 3.91
C THR A 223 -13.81 -5.95 3.00
N GLY A 224 -13.00 -6.99 2.78
CA GLY A 224 -13.27 -8.06 1.84
C GLY A 224 -13.02 -7.68 0.37
N ILE A 225 -12.56 -6.45 0.10
CA ILE A 225 -12.12 -6.03 -1.23
C ILE A 225 -10.79 -6.71 -1.53
N LYS A 226 -10.68 -7.31 -2.71
CA LYS A 226 -9.48 -8.04 -3.13
C LYS A 226 -8.50 -7.12 -3.86
N LEU A 227 -7.25 -7.54 -3.95
CA LEU A 227 -6.16 -6.77 -4.57
C LEU A 227 -5.62 -7.49 -5.82
N ILE A 228 -5.24 -6.71 -6.84
CA ILE A 228 -4.35 -7.16 -7.91
C ILE A 228 -3.05 -6.38 -7.75
N ALA A 229 -1.92 -7.09 -7.72
CA ALA A 229 -0.60 -6.51 -7.53
C ALA A 229 0.30 -6.81 -8.72
N ASP A 230 0.81 -5.75 -9.35
CA ASP A 230 1.82 -5.81 -10.39
C ASP A 230 3.21 -5.94 -9.79
N LEU A 231 4.05 -6.80 -10.40
CA LEU A 231 5.42 -7.03 -9.93
C LEU A 231 6.48 -6.22 -10.69
N THR A 232 6.14 -5.64 -11.84
CA THR A 232 7.02 -4.74 -12.61
C THR A 232 6.24 -3.92 -13.64
N GLN A 233 6.93 -3.08 -14.42
CA GLN A 233 6.40 -2.43 -15.63
C GLN A 233 7.53 -1.94 -16.53
N GLU A 234 7.24 -1.70 -17.82
CA GLU A 234 8.20 -1.12 -18.76
C GLU A 234 8.09 0.41 -18.92
N PHE A 235 7.00 1.03 -18.47
CA PHE A 235 6.86 2.48 -18.56
C PHE A 235 7.82 3.20 -17.63
N THR A 236 8.64 4.10 -18.19
CA THR A 236 9.46 5.06 -17.43
C THR A 236 8.60 6.15 -16.78
N TYR A 237 7.77 5.73 -15.85
CA TYR A 237 6.85 6.52 -15.06
C TYR A 237 6.72 5.89 -13.67
N VAL A 238 6.09 6.60 -12.73
CA VAL A 238 5.80 6.07 -11.40
C VAL A 238 4.90 4.83 -11.54
N PRO A 239 5.16 3.73 -10.81
CA PRO A 239 6.07 3.61 -9.67
C PRO A 239 7.54 3.21 -9.96
N GLY A 240 7.96 3.15 -11.23
CA GLY A 240 9.33 2.79 -11.65
C GLY A 240 9.29 1.78 -12.80
N ASP A 241 10.44 1.36 -13.35
CA ASP A 241 10.45 0.45 -14.52
C ASP A 241 11.50 -0.67 -14.40
N VAL A 242 11.41 -1.67 -15.30
CA VAL A 242 12.29 -2.84 -15.36
C VAL A 242 13.79 -2.50 -15.36
N THR A 243 14.16 -1.27 -15.74
CA THR A 243 15.57 -0.86 -15.81
C THR A 243 16.25 -0.84 -14.45
N ALA A 244 15.50 -0.82 -13.35
CA ALA A 244 16.05 -0.95 -12.01
C ALA A 244 16.95 -2.20 -11.88
N PHE A 245 16.55 -3.32 -12.48
CA PHE A 245 17.35 -4.55 -12.44
C PHE A 245 18.51 -4.54 -13.43
N THR A 246 18.35 -3.93 -14.61
CA THR A 246 19.40 -3.94 -15.65
C THR A 246 20.50 -2.93 -15.33
N ASN A 247 20.15 -1.75 -14.82
CA ASN A 247 21.09 -0.67 -14.50
C ASN A 247 22.10 -1.10 -13.43
N TYR A 248 21.69 -1.89 -12.44
CA TYR A 248 22.59 -2.44 -11.42
C TYR A 248 23.74 -3.26 -12.02
N TYR A 249 23.49 -3.97 -13.12
CA TYR A 249 24.49 -4.78 -13.83
C TYR A 249 25.14 -4.05 -15.03
N GLY A 250 24.80 -2.77 -15.26
CA GLY A 250 25.26 -2.04 -16.45
C GLY A 250 24.73 -2.60 -17.77
N LEU A 251 23.53 -3.18 -17.76
CA LEU A 251 22.86 -3.80 -18.90
C LEU A 251 21.74 -2.91 -19.47
N SER A 252 21.29 -3.23 -20.69
CA SER A 252 20.21 -2.51 -21.38
C SER A 252 18.83 -2.99 -20.92
N ALA A 253 17.78 -2.17 -21.09
CA ALA A 253 16.42 -2.53 -20.66
C ALA A 253 15.91 -3.89 -21.20
N PRO A 254 16.13 -4.27 -22.49
CA PRO A 254 15.71 -5.58 -22.99
C PRO A 254 16.36 -6.76 -22.27
N ASP A 255 17.55 -6.59 -21.69
CA ASP A 255 18.24 -7.65 -20.94
C ASP A 255 17.43 -8.14 -19.73
N PHE A 256 16.42 -7.38 -19.27
CA PHE A 256 15.45 -7.84 -18.28
C PHE A 256 14.80 -9.18 -18.64
N PHE A 257 14.52 -9.38 -19.93
CA PHE A 257 13.86 -10.58 -20.43
C PHE A 257 14.81 -11.71 -20.85
N TYR A 258 16.08 -11.39 -21.14
CA TYR A 258 17.01 -12.32 -21.79
C TYR A 258 18.23 -12.69 -20.94
N ASN A 259 18.65 -11.82 -20.01
CA ASN A 259 19.84 -12.04 -19.22
C ASN A 259 19.53 -12.86 -17.96
N SER A 260 20.12 -14.05 -17.84
CA SER A 260 19.86 -14.96 -16.72
C SER A 260 20.15 -14.37 -15.34
N THR A 261 21.13 -13.47 -15.22
CA THR A 261 21.47 -12.82 -13.96
C THR A 261 20.38 -11.82 -13.54
N VAL A 262 19.86 -11.06 -14.52
CA VAL A 262 18.77 -10.10 -14.29
C VAL A 262 17.47 -10.84 -13.93
N ILE A 263 17.17 -11.92 -14.66
CA ILE A 263 16.01 -12.79 -14.38
C ILE A 263 16.10 -13.37 -12.96
N ALA A 264 17.27 -13.87 -12.55
CA ALA A 264 17.47 -14.39 -11.20
C ALA A 264 17.31 -13.31 -10.12
N ALA A 265 17.76 -12.09 -10.39
CA ALA A 265 17.59 -10.96 -9.47
C ALA A 265 16.10 -10.59 -9.31
N PHE A 266 15.34 -10.57 -10.41
CA PHE A 266 13.89 -10.37 -10.35
C PHE A 266 13.18 -11.50 -9.61
N GLN A 267 13.54 -12.77 -9.87
CA GLN A 267 13.03 -13.91 -9.09
C GLN A 267 13.31 -13.78 -7.59
N ASN A 268 14.51 -13.35 -7.20
CA ASN A 268 14.84 -13.12 -5.80
C ASN A 268 13.99 -12.01 -5.18
N TYR A 269 13.75 -10.93 -5.93
CA TYR A 269 12.82 -9.88 -5.52
C TYR A 269 11.41 -10.42 -5.29
N VAL A 270 10.85 -11.15 -6.27
CA VAL A 270 9.52 -11.75 -6.18
C VAL A 270 9.40 -12.70 -4.99
N ALA A 271 10.42 -13.53 -4.75
CA ALA A 271 10.46 -14.40 -3.58
C ALA A 271 10.48 -13.61 -2.26
N THR A 272 11.22 -12.50 -2.22
CA THR A 272 11.28 -11.64 -1.04
C THR A 272 9.91 -11.01 -0.77
N TRP A 273 9.25 -10.48 -1.80
CA TRP A 273 7.91 -9.89 -1.68
C TRP A 273 6.87 -10.92 -1.23
N LEU A 274 6.80 -12.08 -1.87
CA LEU A 274 5.85 -13.14 -1.50
C LEU A 274 6.03 -13.67 -0.07
N ASN A 275 7.26 -13.65 0.46
CA ASN A 275 7.56 -14.11 1.82
C ASN A 275 7.55 -13.00 2.87
N HIS A 276 7.35 -11.73 2.48
CA HIS A 276 7.19 -10.63 3.42
C HIS A 276 6.01 -10.88 4.33
N THR A 277 6.21 -10.69 5.64
CA THR A 277 5.18 -10.87 6.66
C THR A 277 4.61 -9.50 7.02
N ASN A 278 3.34 -9.32 6.73
CA ASN A 278 2.65 -8.07 6.99
C ASN A 278 2.64 -7.76 8.50
N GLN A 279 3.06 -6.55 8.89
CA GLN A 279 3.19 -6.19 10.30
C GLN A 279 1.84 -6.03 11.04
N TYR A 280 0.76 -5.73 10.33
CA TYR A 280 -0.58 -5.56 10.91
C TYR A 280 -1.33 -6.89 11.01
N THR A 281 -1.14 -7.81 10.06
CA THR A 281 -1.89 -9.09 10.02
C THR A 281 -1.07 -10.28 10.51
N GLY A 282 0.27 -10.20 10.48
CA GLY A 282 1.17 -11.32 10.75
C GLY A 282 1.18 -12.39 9.67
N VAL A 283 0.57 -12.14 8.51
CA VAL A 283 0.42 -13.10 7.41
C VAL A 283 1.44 -12.78 6.32
N GLN A 284 2.05 -13.82 5.74
CA GLN A 284 2.89 -13.64 4.56
C GLN A 284 2.04 -13.34 3.33
N ILE A 285 2.49 -12.48 2.42
CA ILE A 285 1.70 -12.10 1.23
C ILE A 285 1.19 -13.33 0.45
N LYS A 286 2.03 -14.35 0.22
CA LYS A 286 1.62 -15.61 -0.45
C LYS A 286 0.51 -16.41 0.25
N ASN A 287 0.26 -16.11 1.52
CA ASN A 287 -0.77 -16.72 2.36
C ASN A 287 -1.91 -15.75 2.68
N ASP A 288 -1.86 -14.50 2.18
CA ASP A 288 -2.84 -13.47 2.47
C ASP A 288 -3.96 -13.47 1.42
N PRO A 289 -5.16 -13.96 1.77
CA PRO A 289 -6.25 -14.10 0.81
C PRO A 289 -6.84 -12.77 0.35
N ALA A 290 -6.43 -11.62 0.90
CA ALA A 290 -6.76 -10.32 0.33
C ALA A 290 -6.22 -10.17 -1.10
N LEU A 291 -5.11 -10.82 -1.45
CA LEU A 291 -4.62 -10.84 -2.83
C LEU A 291 -5.54 -11.75 -3.67
N PHE A 292 -6.04 -11.21 -4.78
CA PHE A 292 -6.81 -11.96 -5.77
C PHE A 292 -5.87 -12.56 -6.82
N ALA A 293 -5.01 -11.72 -7.40
CA ALA A 293 -4.10 -12.15 -8.45
C ALA A 293 -2.77 -11.41 -8.38
N ILE A 294 -1.71 -12.11 -8.78
CA ILE A 294 -0.39 -11.56 -9.05
C ILE A 294 -0.30 -11.30 -10.54
N GLU A 295 0.04 -10.08 -10.92
CA GLU A 295 0.32 -9.68 -12.29
C GLU A 295 1.83 -9.56 -12.48
N LEU A 296 2.38 -10.25 -13.49
CA LEU A 296 3.84 -10.27 -13.67
C LEU A 296 4.41 -8.88 -13.95
N GLY A 297 3.63 -8.01 -14.57
CA GLY A 297 3.92 -6.60 -14.74
C GLY A 297 2.88 -5.89 -15.60
N ASN A 298 2.83 -4.57 -15.47
CA ASN A 298 1.90 -3.73 -16.18
C ASN A 298 2.27 -3.61 -17.67
N GLU A 299 1.35 -4.01 -18.53
CA GLU A 299 1.40 -3.93 -20.00
C GLU A 299 2.74 -4.34 -20.64
N LEU A 300 3.32 -5.46 -20.21
CA LEU A 300 4.49 -6.01 -20.88
C LEU A 300 4.12 -6.38 -22.33
N GLY A 301 5.02 -6.14 -23.28
CA GLY A 301 4.74 -6.43 -24.69
C GLY A 301 3.72 -5.51 -25.34
N ASN A 302 3.74 -4.24 -24.99
CA ASN A 302 3.02 -3.20 -25.73
C ASN A 302 3.56 -3.07 -27.17
N LEU A 303 2.67 -2.83 -28.13
CA LEU A 303 2.99 -2.69 -29.56
C LEU A 303 2.71 -1.26 -30.08
N ARG A 304 2.19 -0.35 -29.23
CA ARG A 304 1.95 1.05 -29.60
C ARG A 304 3.25 1.73 -29.98
N SER A 305 3.28 2.31 -31.17
CA SER A 305 4.46 2.99 -31.70
C SER A 305 4.83 4.28 -30.95
N ASN A 306 3.93 4.81 -30.12
CA ASN A 306 4.09 6.09 -29.41
C ASN A 306 4.44 5.92 -27.93
N VAL A 307 4.72 4.71 -27.45
CA VAL A 307 5.13 4.45 -26.05
C VAL A 307 6.55 3.90 -25.97
N ASN A 308 7.21 4.13 -24.84
CA ASN A 308 8.56 3.66 -24.54
C ASN A 308 8.60 2.21 -23.99
N ALA A 309 7.44 1.62 -23.72
CA ALA A 309 7.27 0.30 -23.14
C ALA A 309 7.02 -0.80 -24.19
N ASN A 310 7.90 -0.94 -25.18
CA ASN A 310 7.63 -1.74 -26.39
C ASN A 310 8.41 -3.06 -26.50
N THR A 311 8.99 -3.56 -25.41
CA THR A 311 9.68 -4.84 -25.43
C THR A 311 8.67 -5.97 -25.28
N ILE A 312 8.71 -6.96 -26.18
CA ILE A 312 7.84 -8.13 -26.08
C ILE A 312 8.51 -9.20 -25.22
N PRO A 313 7.94 -9.58 -24.06
CA PRO A 313 8.49 -10.66 -23.25
C PRO A 313 8.44 -11.97 -24.06
N PRO A 314 9.51 -12.78 -24.09
CA PRO A 314 9.48 -14.06 -24.78
C PRO A 314 8.70 -15.11 -23.97
N GLN A 315 8.03 -16.05 -24.65
CA GLN A 315 7.27 -17.14 -24.03
C GLN A 315 8.08 -17.90 -22.96
N SER A 316 9.39 -18.10 -23.19
CA SER A 316 10.28 -18.76 -22.26
C SER A 316 10.47 -17.99 -20.95
N TRP A 317 10.54 -16.66 -21.01
CA TRP A 317 10.62 -15.81 -19.83
C TRP A 317 9.30 -15.87 -19.05
N LEU A 318 8.16 -15.70 -19.73
CA LEU A 318 6.84 -15.80 -19.11
C LEU A 318 6.66 -17.15 -18.41
N GLN A 319 6.94 -18.26 -19.10
CA GLN A 319 6.86 -19.60 -18.53
C GLN A 319 7.80 -19.77 -17.33
N SER A 320 9.00 -19.20 -17.37
CA SER A 320 9.94 -19.27 -16.25
C SER A 320 9.45 -18.50 -15.01
N MET A 321 8.87 -17.30 -15.18
CA MET A 321 8.35 -16.48 -14.08
C MET A 321 7.13 -17.12 -13.44
N VAL A 322 6.18 -17.56 -14.26
CA VAL A 322 4.97 -18.23 -13.78
C VAL A 322 5.31 -19.53 -13.03
N THR A 323 6.25 -20.33 -13.56
CA THR A 323 6.70 -21.57 -12.88
C THR A 323 7.37 -21.25 -11.54
N PHE A 324 8.19 -20.19 -11.50
CA PHE A 324 8.86 -19.76 -10.28
C PHE A 324 7.87 -19.30 -9.21
N ILE A 325 6.92 -18.43 -9.56
CA ILE A 325 5.89 -17.95 -8.62
C ILE A 325 5.08 -19.13 -8.08
N LYS A 326 4.60 -20.03 -8.95
CA LYS A 326 3.83 -21.22 -8.52
C LYS A 326 4.61 -22.18 -7.62
N SER A 327 5.95 -22.13 -7.64
CA SER A 327 6.78 -22.92 -6.72
C SER A 327 6.82 -22.35 -5.29
N ILE A 328 6.44 -21.08 -5.12
CA ILE A 328 6.44 -20.35 -3.84
C ILE A 328 5.01 -20.14 -3.33
N ASP A 329 4.09 -19.82 -4.24
CA ASP A 329 2.71 -19.47 -3.98
C ASP A 329 1.77 -20.44 -4.73
N ALA A 330 1.05 -21.24 -3.97
CA ALA A 330 0.07 -22.20 -4.48
C ALA A 330 -1.39 -21.71 -4.34
N ASN A 331 -1.59 -20.50 -3.81
CA ASN A 331 -2.91 -19.99 -3.44
C ASN A 331 -3.44 -18.98 -4.46
N HIS A 332 -2.60 -18.05 -4.90
CA HIS A 332 -3.02 -16.93 -5.75
C HIS A 332 -3.05 -17.29 -7.23
N LEU A 333 -3.98 -16.66 -7.95
CA LEU A 333 -4.05 -16.75 -9.41
C LEU A 333 -2.96 -15.87 -10.03
N ILE A 334 -2.41 -16.30 -11.16
CA ILE A 334 -1.47 -15.48 -11.92
C ILE A 334 -2.18 -14.88 -13.14
N LEU A 335 -2.21 -13.56 -13.18
CA LEU A 335 -2.72 -12.73 -14.27
C LEU A 335 -1.60 -12.50 -15.29
N ASP A 336 -1.93 -12.71 -16.57
CA ASP A 336 -1.03 -12.40 -17.68
C ASP A 336 -0.69 -10.91 -17.71
N SER A 337 0.59 -10.60 -17.92
CA SER A 337 1.11 -9.23 -18.06
C SER A 337 0.99 -8.67 -19.47
N SER A 338 0.68 -9.52 -20.45
CA SER A 338 0.71 -9.16 -21.86
C SER A 338 -0.51 -8.33 -22.22
N ASP A 339 -0.29 -7.07 -22.61
CA ASP A 339 -1.40 -6.20 -23.01
C ASP A 339 -1.75 -6.39 -24.49
N GLU A 340 -0.89 -5.94 -25.40
CA GLU A 340 -1.24 -5.84 -26.82
C GLU A 340 -0.80 -7.03 -27.67
N CYS A 341 0.20 -7.77 -27.22
CA CYS A 341 0.72 -8.89 -28.00
C CYS A 341 -0.17 -10.14 -27.95
N LEU A 342 -1.01 -10.36 -26.94
CA LEU A 342 -2.01 -11.45 -26.78
C LEU A 342 -1.93 -12.60 -27.80
N GLY A 343 -1.01 -13.53 -27.54
CA GLY A 343 -0.83 -14.74 -28.34
C GLY A 343 -0.02 -14.58 -29.62
N SER A 344 0.49 -13.38 -29.88
CA SER A 344 1.26 -13.05 -31.08
C SER A 344 2.76 -12.92 -30.81
N GLY A 345 3.54 -12.93 -31.90
CA GLY A 345 4.98 -12.72 -31.86
C GLY A 345 5.71 -13.72 -30.99
N THR A 346 6.70 -13.23 -30.25
CA THR A 346 7.55 -14.03 -29.36
C THR A 346 6.92 -14.27 -27.98
N SER A 347 5.86 -13.53 -27.61
CA SER A 347 5.18 -13.70 -26.32
C SER A 347 4.44 -15.03 -26.27
N ASN A 348 3.51 -15.26 -27.21
CA ASN A 348 2.70 -16.48 -27.27
C ASN A 348 2.16 -16.90 -25.87
N ASP A 349 1.75 -15.91 -25.07
CA ASP A 349 1.23 -16.03 -23.71
C ASP A 349 0.14 -17.10 -23.54
N PHE A 350 -0.75 -17.27 -24.53
CA PHE A 350 -1.79 -18.31 -24.57
C PHE A 350 -1.22 -19.74 -24.54
N ALA A 351 0.06 -19.93 -24.83
CA ALA A 351 0.74 -21.22 -24.70
C ALA A 351 1.41 -21.43 -23.33
N VAL A 352 1.46 -20.40 -22.49
CA VAL A 352 2.02 -20.46 -21.13
C VAL A 352 0.97 -21.06 -20.18
N SER A 353 1.07 -22.37 -19.97
CA SER A 353 0.09 -23.16 -19.21
C SER A 353 -0.16 -22.71 -17.77
N GLY A 354 0.79 -21.98 -17.18
CA GLY A 354 0.70 -21.56 -15.80
C GLY A 354 -0.09 -20.27 -15.58
N PHE A 355 -0.46 -19.51 -16.61
CA PHE A 355 -1.38 -18.39 -16.42
C PHE A 355 -2.77 -18.89 -16.04
N ASP A 356 -3.39 -18.19 -15.08
CA ASP A 356 -4.73 -18.51 -14.60
C ASP A 356 -5.78 -17.55 -15.14
N ILE A 357 -5.36 -16.36 -15.55
CA ILE A 357 -6.22 -15.31 -16.10
C ILE A 357 -5.47 -14.65 -17.27
N PHE A 358 -6.17 -14.40 -18.37
CA PHE A 358 -5.70 -13.55 -19.46
C PHE A 358 -6.39 -12.19 -19.38
N GLN A 359 -5.78 -11.14 -19.91
CA GLN A 359 -6.37 -9.82 -19.88
C GLN A 359 -6.07 -8.97 -21.11
N GLY A 360 -6.57 -7.74 -21.11
CA GLY A 360 -6.17 -6.69 -22.04
C GLY A 360 -6.75 -5.35 -21.61
N HIS A 361 -6.10 -4.27 -22.06
CA HIS A 361 -6.44 -2.90 -21.72
C HIS A 361 -7.06 -2.16 -22.91
N PHE A 362 -8.03 -1.28 -22.64
CA PHE A 362 -8.79 -0.60 -23.69
C PHE A 362 -8.92 0.90 -23.42
N TYR A 363 -8.20 1.71 -24.20
CA TYR A 363 -8.32 3.17 -24.20
C TYR A 363 -9.05 3.73 -25.43
N TRP A 364 -9.51 2.83 -26.31
CA TRP A 364 -10.45 3.08 -27.39
C TRP A 364 -11.33 1.83 -27.59
N GLU A 365 -12.44 1.98 -28.30
CA GLU A 365 -13.37 0.87 -28.55
C GLU A 365 -12.80 -0.08 -29.62
N ASP A 366 -12.09 -1.12 -29.18
CA ASP A 366 -11.55 -2.17 -30.06
C ASP A 366 -12.32 -3.49 -29.93
N TYR A 367 -13.40 -3.59 -30.71
CA TYR A 367 -14.27 -4.76 -30.76
C TYR A 367 -13.53 -6.04 -31.20
N HIS A 368 -12.54 -5.92 -32.09
CA HIS A 368 -11.81 -7.08 -32.60
C HIS A 368 -10.89 -7.65 -31.53
N ARG A 369 -10.11 -6.79 -30.85
CA ARG A 369 -9.20 -7.20 -29.79
C ARG A 369 -9.96 -7.75 -28.58
N LEU A 370 -11.07 -7.13 -28.19
CA LEU A 370 -11.96 -7.64 -27.12
C LEU A 370 -12.41 -9.08 -27.41
N ASN A 371 -12.97 -9.32 -28.60
CA ASN A 371 -13.44 -10.64 -28.99
C ASN A 371 -12.30 -11.66 -29.12
N SER A 372 -11.15 -11.24 -29.66
CA SER A 372 -9.98 -12.10 -29.83
C SER A 372 -9.40 -12.54 -28.49
N GLY A 373 -9.17 -11.61 -27.56
CA GLY A 373 -8.68 -11.89 -26.22
C GLY A 373 -9.62 -12.81 -25.44
N ALA A 374 -10.91 -12.48 -25.41
CA ALA A 374 -11.92 -13.27 -24.71
C ALA A 374 -12.07 -14.70 -25.26
N SER A 375 -12.07 -14.85 -26.60
CA SER A 375 -12.17 -16.15 -27.26
C SER A 375 -10.89 -16.97 -27.13
N GLY A 376 -9.72 -16.32 -27.20
CA GLY A 376 -8.42 -16.95 -26.99
C GLY A 376 -8.29 -17.53 -25.58
N ALA A 377 -8.66 -16.75 -24.56
CA ALA A 377 -8.72 -17.21 -23.18
C ALA A 377 -9.71 -18.38 -23.01
N ALA A 378 -10.89 -18.28 -23.62
CA ALA A 378 -11.91 -19.33 -23.57
C ALA A 378 -11.41 -20.65 -24.19
N ALA A 379 -10.67 -20.58 -25.29
CA ALA A 379 -10.06 -21.75 -25.93
C ALA A 379 -9.02 -22.46 -25.03
N LYS A 380 -8.52 -21.77 -24.00
CA LYS A 380 -7.66 -22.34 -22.95
C LYS A 380 -8.42 -22.76 -21.69
N GLY A 381 -9.74 -22.58 -21.65
CA GLY A 381 -10.55 -22.81 -20.46
C GLY A 381 -10.26 -21.82 -19.32
N LYS A 382 -9.77 -20.62 -19.66
CA LYS A 382 -9.34 -19.59 -18.73
C LYS A 382 -10.21 -18.32 -18.87
N PRO A 383 -10.41 -17.57 -17.78
CA PRO A 383 -11.15 -16.31 -17.80
C PRO A 383 -10.38 -15.21 -18.53
N TYR A 384 -11.12 -14.25 -19.10
CA TYR A 384 -10.58 -12.98 -19.59
C TYR A 384 -11.06 -11.83 -18.70
N ILE A 385 -10.14 -10.98 -18.25
CA ILE A 385 -10.45 -9.75 -17.49
C ILE A 385 -10.02 -8.53 -18.31
N ILE A 386 -10.78 -7.44 -18.23
CA ILE A 386 -10.30 -6.14 -18.70
C ILE A 386 -9.62 -5.44 -17.53
N GLY A 387 -8.29 -5.46 -17.49
CA GLY A 387 -7.48 -4.94 -16.37
C GLY A 387 -7.40 -3.42 -16.30
N GLU A 388 -7.54 -2.77 -17.46
CA GLU A 388 -7.72 -1.33 -17.58
C GLU A 388 -8.70 -1.02 -18.69
N TYR A 389 -9.56 -0.03 -18.45
CA TYR A 389 -10.34 0.58 -19.51
C TYR A 389 -10.57 2.06 -19.20
N SER A 390 -10.68 2.87 -20.25
CA SER A 390 -10.96 4.30 -20.12
C SER A 390 -12.19 4.55 -19.26
N SER A 391 -12.01 5.29 -18.17
CA SER A 391 -13.14 5.77 -17.35
C SER A 391 -14.14 6.62 -18.13
N GLN A 392 -13.78 7.09 -19.33
CA GLN A 392 -14.60 7.96 -20.19
C GLN A 392 -15.51 7.20 -21.15
N PHE A 393 -15.47 5.86 -21.16
CA PHE A 393 -16.33 5.08 -22.05
C PHE A 393 -17.82 5.28 -21.77
N GLY A 394 -18.59 5.23 -22.86
CA GLY A 394 -20.04 5.35 -22.83
C GLY A 394 -20.76 4.02 -22.57
N GLN A 395 -22.08 4.12 -22.38
CA GLN A 395 -22.95 2.98 -22.10
C GLN A 395 -22.92 1.92 -23.22
N ASP A 396 -22.74 2.30 -24.49
CA ASP A 396 -22.73 1.35 -25.61
C ASP A 396 -21.52 0.41 -25.58
N TRP A 397 -20.35 0.91 -25.19
CA TRP A 397 -19.18 0.07 -25.00
C TRP A 397 -19.34 -0.85 -23.78
N PHE A 398 -19.91 -0.35 -22.67
CA PHE A 398 -20.23 -1.20 -21.51
C PHE A 398 -21.23 -2.30 -21.86
N ASN A 399 -22.24 -2.02 -22.67
CA ASN A 399 -23.17 -3.04 -23.18
C ASN A 399 -22.43 -4.11 -23.99
N THR A 400 -21.46 -3.71 -24.80
CA THR A 400 -20.63 -4.63 -25.60
C THR A 400 -19.78 -5.53 -24.71
N ILE A 401 -19.08 -4.96 -23.73
CA ILE A 401 -18.28 -5.70 -22.75
C ILE A 401 -19.15 -6.71 -21.99
N GLU A 402 -20.29 -6.26 -21.46
CA GLU A 402 -21.22 -7.08 -20.68
C GLU A 402 -21.80 -8.25 -21.49
N ALA A 403 -21.97 -8.07 -22.81
CA ALA A 403 -22.47 -9.09 -23.72
C ALA A 403 -21.37 -10.03 -24.26
N THR A 404 -20.08 -9.66 -24.13
CA THR A 404 -18.99 -10.44 -24.71
C THR A 404 -18.75 -11.73 -23.91
N PRO A 405 -18.86 -12.91 -24.54
CA PRO A 405 -18.63 -14.17 -23.86
C PRO A 405 -17.23 -14.24 -23.27
N ASN A 406 -17.12 -14.84 -22.09
CA ASN A 406 -15.86 -15.06 -21.37
C ASN A 406 -15.14 -13.81 -20.84
N VAL A 407 -15.70 -12.60 -20.97
CA VAL A 407 -15.32 -11.48 -20.11
C VAL A 407 -15.85 -11.76 -18.70
N LYS A 408 -14.95 -11.84 -17.72
CA LYS A 408 -15.25 -12.23 -16.33
C LYS A 408 -14.96 -11.15 -15.30
N GLY A 409 -14.41 -10.01 -15.71
CA GLY A 409 -14.12 -8.88 -14.84
C GLY A 409 -13.70 -7.65 -15.61
N THR A 410 -13.84 -6.48 -14.99
CA THR A 410 -13.54 -5.18 -15.58
C THR A 410 -13.06 -4.19 -14.53
N ILE A 411 -11.95 -3.50 -14.79
CA ILE A 411 -11.32 -2.60 -13.84
C ILE A 411 -10.99 -1.30 -14.60
N PHE A 412 -11.64 -0.19 -14.26
CA PHE A 412 -11.39 1.07 -14.98
C PHE A 412 -10.10 1.74 -14.55
N TRP A 413 -9.54 2.54 -15.44
CA TRP A 413 -8.46 3.46 -15.19
C TRP A 413 -9.02 4.90 -15.17
N ASP A 414 -8.87 5.68 -14.09
CA ASP A 414 -8.38 5.35 -12.75
C ASP A 414 -9.08 6.19 -11.66
N MET A 415 -8.79 5.93 -10.38
CA MET A 415 -9.41 6.60 -9.23
C MET A 415 -8.36 7.24 -8.32
N TYR A 416 -8.60 8.50 -7.95
CA TYR A 416 -7.75 9.29 -7.05
C TYR A 416 -8.49 9.75 -5.77
N PRO A 417 -7.73 10.01 -4.69
CA PRO A 417 -8.29 10.36 -3.39
C PRO A 417 -8.42 11.89 -3.22
N HIS A 418 -9.04 12.28 -2.12
CA HIS A 418 -8.99 13.63 -1.57
C HIS A 418 -7.89 13.77 -0.53
N GLN A 419 -7.42 15.00 -0.29
CA GLN A 419 -6.30 15.29 0.61
C GLN A 419 -6.40 14.63 1.99
N ASN A 420 -7.57 14.67 2.62
CA ASN A 420 -7.81 14.07 3.95
C ASN A 420 -8.69 12.80 3.88
N GLY A 421 -8.72 12.11 2.74
CA GLY A 421 -9.52 10.91 2.57
C GLY A 421 -11.02 11.20 2.66
N THR A 422 -11.75 10.31 3.34
CA THR A 422 -13.20 10.47 3.58
C THR A 422 -13.56 11.66 4.47
N ALA A 423 -12.59 12.29 5.15
CA ALA A 423 -12.84 13.54 5.89
C ALA A 423 -12.87 14.78 4.98
N GLY A 424 -12.53 14.61 3.68
CA GLY A 424 -12.65 15.63 2.65
C GLY A 424 -11.39 16.43 2.39
N GLY A 425 -11.56 17.61 1.79
CA GLY A 425 -10.46 18.44 1.27
C GLY A 425 -10.48 18.50 -0.25
N ALA A 426 -9.46 19.12 -0.84
CA ALA A 426 -9.34 19.16 -2.29
C ALA A 426 -8.98 17.77 -2.85
N GLU A 427 -9.35 17.54 -4.11
CA GLU A 427 -8.82 16.46 -4.95
C GLU A 427 -7.28 16.46 -4.87
N VAL A 428 -6.65 15.29 -4.68
CA VAL A 428 -5.20 15.17 -4.81
C VAL A 428 -4.85 15.36 -6.29
N PRO A 429 -4.02 16.36 -6.67
CA PRO A 429 -3.83 16.68 -8.08
C PRO A 429 -3.27 15.53 -8.90
N HIS A 430 -4.07 15.04 -9.83
CA HIS A 430 -3.68 14.15 -10.92
C HIS A 430 -4.67 14.32 -12.08
N ASN A 431 -4.16 14.28 -13.30
CA ASN A 431 -4.98 14.31 -14.49
C ASN A 431 -4.20 13.79 -15.69
N ASP A 432 -4.58 12.62 -16.14
CA ASP A 432 -4.10 11.97 -17.36
C ASP A 432 -5.19 11.87 -18.44
N GLY A 433 -6.33 12.54 -18.22
CA GLY A 433 -7.53 12.47 -19.07
C GLY A 433 -8.54 11.40 -18.66
N TYR A 434 -8.21 10.54 -17.69
CA TYR A 434 -9.06 9.43 -17.24
C TYR A 434 -9.33 9.44 -15.73
N THR A 435 -8.67 10.31 -14.97
CA THR A 435 -8.82 10.38 -13.52
C THR A 435 -10.25 10.70 -13.08
N ILE A 436 -10.77 9.88 -12.17
CA ILE A 436 -12.05 10.08 -11.49
C ILE A 436 -11.81 10.32 -10.00
N TYR A 437 -12.60 11.22 -9.40
CA TYR A 437 -12.67 11.45 -7.96
C TYR A 437 -14.07 11.10 -7.45
N TYR A 438 -14.18 10.61 -6.21
CA TYR A 438 -15.47 10.16 -5.66
C TYR A 438 -16.29 11.30 -5.03
N ASP A 439 -16.69 12.25 -5.86
CA ASP A 439 -17.46 13.43 -5.46
C ASP A 439 -18.56 13.81 -6.48
N SER A 440 -19.31 14.86 -6.15
CA SER A 440 -20.45 15.35 -6.90
C SER A 440 -20.13 15.87 -8.31
N ASN A 441 -18.90 16.34 -8.57
CA ASN A 441 -18.47 16.76 -9.90
C ASN A 441 -18.46 15.58 -10.89
N TRP A 442 -18.20 14.38 -10.38
CA TRP A 442 -18.11 13.15 -11.16
C TRP A 442 -19.36 12.28 -11.08
N SER A 443 -20.42 12.76 -10.41
CA SER A 443 -21.63 11.98 -10.11
C SER A 443 -22.23 11.22 -11.30
N SER A 444 -22.26 11.82 -12.49
CA SER A 444 -22.79 11.18 -13.70
C SER A 444 -21.89 10.02 -14.17
N GLN A 445 -20.57 10.23 -14.19
CA GLN A 445 -19.62 9.21 -14.61
C GLN A 445 -19.52 8.09 -13.58
N LEU A 446 -19.48 8.43 -12.29
CA LEU A 446 -19.53 7.47 -11.19
C LEU A 446 -20.80 6.62 -11.23
N LEU A 447 -21.95 7.21 -11.57
CA LEU A 447 -23.20 6.46 -11.71
C LEU A 447 -23.13 5.45 -12.85
N LEU A 448 -22.56 5.86 -13.99
CA LEU A 448 -22.38 4.99 -15.14
C LEU A 448 -21.46 3.80 -14.81
N LEU A 449 -20.28 4.08 -14.24
CA LEU A 449 -19.31 3.07 -13.82
C LEU A 449 -19.88 2.13 -12.74
N THR A 450 -20.55 2.69 -11.73
CA THR A 450 -21.24 1.91 -10.69
C THR A 450 -22.27 0.96 -11.28
N ASN A 451 -23.09 1.45 -12.23
CA ASN A 451 -24.10 0.61 -12.86
C ASN A 451 -23.50 -0.46 -13.79
N HIS A 452 -22.38 -0.19 -14.47
CA HIS A 452 -21.62 -1.21 -15.20
C HIS A 452 -21.15 -2.34 -14.28
N MET A 453 -20.48 -2.00 -13.18
CA MET A 453 -20.04 -2.98 -12.19
C MET A 453 -21.20 -3.81 -11.63
N ARG A 454 -22.33 -3.15 -11.34
CA ARG A 454 -23.54 -3.83 -10.86
C ARG A 454 -24.12 -4.79 -11.90
N ARG A 455 -24.19 -4.40 -13.18
CA ARG A 455 -24.68 -5.29 -14.26
C ARG A 455 -23.76 -6.50 -14.46
N MET A 456 -22.44 -6.31 -14.48
CA MET A 456 -21.46 -7.41 -14.51
C MET A 456 -21.66 -8.39 -13.33
N ARG A 457 -22.05 -7.88 -12.16
CA ARG A 457 -22.34 -8.68 -10.96
C ARG A 457 -23.76 -9.24 -10.90
N GLY A 458 -24.62 -8.96 -11.88
CA GLY A 458 -26.04 -9.35 -11.84
C GLY A 458 -26.87 -8.64 -10.76
N LEU A 459 -26.42 -7.46 -10.31
CA LEU A 459 -27.11 -6.63 -9.32
C LEU A 459 -28.05 -5.61 -10.01
N PRO A 460 -29.18 -5.23 -9.38
CA PRO A 460 -30.07 -4.18 -9.91
C PRO A 460 -29.34 -2.85 -10.05
N GLN A 461 -29.64 -2.04 -11.06
CA GLN A 461 -29.07 -0.69 -11.18
C GLN A 461 -29.54 0.25 -10.06
N VAL A 462 -28.81 1.34 -9.87
CA VAL A 462 -29.16 2.46 -8.98
C VAL A 462 -29.37 3.75 -9.76
N SER A 463 -30.17 4.66 -9.20
CA SER A 463 -30.43 5.98 -9.79
C SER A 463 -29.48 7.07 -9.30
N SER A 464 -28.68 6.79 -8.27
CA SER A 464 -27.67 7.68 -7.72
C SER A 464 -26.52 6.89 -7.09
N VAL A 465 -25.35 7.53 -7.02
CA VAL A 465 -24.15 6.96 -6.41
C VAL A 465 -24.29 7.05 -4.87
N PRO A 466 -24.20 5.94 -4.12
CA PRO A 466 -24.36 5.96 -2.66
C PRO A 466 -23.18 6.67 -1.97
N GLY A 467 -23.47 7.44 -0.91
CA GLY A 467 -22.42 7.92 -0.02
C GLY A 467 -21.35 8.80 -0.68
N LEU A 468 -21.71 9.56 -1.72
CA LEU A 468 -20.86 10.64 -2.24
C LEU A 468 -20.46 11.53 -1.07
N ILE A 469 -19.15 11.74 -0.94
CA ILE A 469 -18.60 12.32 0.27
C ILE A 469 -18.64 13.85 0.18
N TRP A 470 -18.70 14.42 -1.05
CA TRP A 470 -18.63 15.86 -1.32
C TRP A 470 -19.44 16.28 -2.55
#